data_AF-A0AAW4CQ07-F1
#
_entry.id   AF-A0AAW4CQ07-F1
#
_cell.length_a   1.000
_cell.length_b   1.000
_cell.length_c   1.000
_cell.angle_alpha   90.00
_cell.angle_beta   90.00
_cell.angle_gamma   90.00
#
_symmetry.space_group_name_H-M   'P 1'
#
loop_
_entity.id
_entity.type
_entity.pdbx_description
1 polymer ?
#
loop_
_entity_poly.entity_id
_entity_poly.type
_entity_poly.pdbx_seq_one_letter_code
_entity_poly.pdbx_strand_id
1 'polypeptide(L)'
;EYAGIFANDDKLAADLLAAGEASNNKLWRFPLSAAYDKLIDSPIADMKNIGPRFAGSITAAQFIKRFVNEGVKWAHLDIAGMGWSDKPGATADKGATGYGVRLIDQLVADKFER
;
A
#
# COMPACT_ATOMS: atom_id res chain seq x y z
N GLU A 1 2.43 9.77 9.47
CA GLU A 1 3.57 10.28 8.65
C GLU A 1 3.81 9.39 7.45
N TYR A 2 3.85 8.07 7.62
CA TYR A 2 3.98 7.11 6.52
C TYR A 2 2.67 6.34 6.28
N ALA A 3 2.36 6.05 5.02
CA ALA A 3 1.40 5.00 4.65
C ALA A 3 2.13 3.68 4.39
N GLY A 4 1.44 2.55 4.55
CA GLY A 4 2.02 1.23 4.25
C GLY A 4 2.03 0.94 2.75
N ILE A 5 3.11 0.36 2.23
CA ILE A 5 3.14 -0.21 0.88
C ILE A 5 3.51 -1.69 0.90
N PHE A 6 2.78 -2.46 0.10
CA PHE A 6 3.01 -3.87 -0.17
C PHE A 6 3.18 -4.02 -1.67
N ALA A 7 4.22 -4.71 -2.13
CA ALA A 7 4.48 -4.84 -3.56
C ALA A 7 5.15 -6.18 -3.89
N ASN A 8 4.76 -6.77 -5.02
CA ASN A 8 5.32 -8.02 -5.52
C ASN A 8 6.53 -7.82 -6.45
N ASP A 9 6.85 -6.58 -6.82
CA ASP A 9 7.96 -6.21 -7.69
C ASP A 9 8.81 -5.12 -7.01
N ASP A 10 10.11 -5.36 -6.91
CA ASP A 10 11.04 -4.46 -6.21
C ASP A 10 11.23 -3.13 -6.92
N LYS A 11 11.19 -3.12 -8.26
CA LYS A 11 11.33 -1.89 -9.03
C LYS A 11 10.11 -0.99 -8.82
N LEU A 12 8.90 -1.55 -8.92
CA LEU A 12 7.66 -0.82 -8.64
C LEU A 12 7.65 -0.27 -7.22
N ALA A 13 8.08 -1.06 -6.24
CA ALA A 13 8.20 -0.59 -4.86
C ALA A 13 9.18 0.59 -4.72
N ALA A 14 10.35 0.49 -5.35
CA ALA A 14 11.36 1.55 -5.32
C ALA A 14 10.88 2.83 -6.01
N ASP A 15 10.21 2.71 -7.16
CA ASP A 15 9.65 3.86 -7.88
C ASP A 15 8.57 4.57 -7.03
N LEU A 16 7.69 3.81 -6.37
CA LEU A 16 6.67 4.36 -5.46
C LEU A 16 7.28 5.00 -4.21
N LEU A 17 8.31 4.40 -3.62
CA LEU A 17 9.03 4.98 -2.48
C LEU A 17 9.68 6.32 -2.86
N ALA A 18 10.36 6.39 -4.00
CA ALA A 18 10.96 7.62 -4.50
C ALA A 18 9.92 8.71 -4.77
N ALA A 19 8.81 8.37 -5.42
CA ALA A 19 7.69 9.30 -5.65
C ALA A 19 7.08 9.80 -4.32
N GLY A 20 6.96 8.91 -3.32
CA GLY A 20 6.49 9.27 -1.97
C GLY A 20 7.40 10.28 -1.26
N GLU A 21 8.72 10.12 -1.37
CA GLU A 21 9.68 11.10 -0.84
C GLU A 21 9.58 12.44 -1.56
N ALA A 22 9.57 12.45 -2.90
CA ALA A 22 9.49 13.67 -3.70
C ALA A 22 8.17 14.45 -3.48
N SER A 23 7.06 13.75 -3.33
CA SER A 23 5.72 14.35 -3.13
C SER A 23 5.35 14.62 -1.66
N ASN A 24 6.23 14.27 -0.73
CA ASN A 24 5.98 14.30 0.72
C ASN A 24 4.73 13.49 1.15
N ASN A 25 4.48 12.37 0.48
CA ASN A 25 3.50 11.34 0.83
C ASN A 25 4.25 10.03 1.06
N LYS A 26 5.07 10.00 2.11
CA LYS A 26 6.07 8.95 2.32
C LYS A 26 5.48 7.55 2.56
N LEU A 27 6.11 6.53 1.99
CA LEU A 27 5.66 5.15 2.13
C LEU A 27 6.64 4.32 2.96
N TRP A 28 6.11 3.34 3.69
CA TRP A 28 6.92 2.35 4.39
C TRP A 28 6.63 0.96 3.84
N ARG A 29 7.66 0.29 3.32
CA ARG A 29 7.50 -1.03 2.69
C ARG A 29 7.39 -2.13 3.73
N PHE A 30 6.27 -2.85 3.68
CA PHE A 30 6.01 -4.04 4.50
C PHE A 30 6.30 -5.33 3.71
N PRO A 31 6.59 -6.43 4.41
CA PRO A 31 6.90 -7.71 3.77
C PRO A 31 5.64 -8.40 3.22
N LEU A 32 5.83 -9.20 2.16
CA LEU A 32 4.85 -10.16 1.64
C LEU A 32 5.44 -11.58 1.66
N SER A 33 5.54 -12.17 2.85
CA SER A 33 6.12 -13.52 3.02
C SER A 33 5.05 -14.61 2.99
N ALA A 34 5.43 -15.81 2.53
CA ALA A 34 4.55 -16.98 2.51
C ALA A 34 4.01 -17.36 3.92
N ALA A 35 4.74 -17.01 4.99
CA ALA A 35 4.29 -17.26 6.36
C ALA A 35 3.03 -16.44 6.69
N TYR A 36 2.94 -15.20 6.23
CA TYR A 36 1.74 -14.37 6.42
C TYR A 36 0.58 -14.80 5.51
N ASP A 37 0.89 -15.24 4.29
CA ASP A 37 -0.14 -15.72 3.35
C ASP A 37 -0.88 -16.95 3.89
N LYS A 38 -0.16 -17.91 4.49
CA LYS A 38 -0.78 -19.10 5.11
C LYS A 38 -1.76 -18.78 6.23
N LEU A 39 -1.66 -17.60 6.86
CA LEU A 39 -2.56 -17.22 7.96
C LEU A 39 -4.01 -17.05 7.50
N ILE A 40 -4.22 -16.76 6.21
CA ILE A 40 -5.54 -16.57 5.61
C ILE A 40 -6.06 -17.84 4.89
N ASP A 41 -5.40 -18.99 5.04
CA ASP A 41 -5.92 -20.26 4.52
C ASP A 41 -7.23 -20.68 5.22
N SER A 42 -8.13 -21.29 4.46
CA SER A 42 -9.42 -21.78 4.92
C SER A 42 -9.53 -23.30 4.68
N PRO A 43 -10.08 -24.08 5.62
CA PRO A 43 -10.33 -25.50 5.42
C PRO A 43 -11.58 -25.80 4.57
N ILE A 44 -12.43 -24.79 4.32
CA ILE A 44 -13.76 -24.95 3.70
C ILE A 44 -14.01 -24.01 2.51
N ALA A 45 -13.03 -23.19 2.16
CA ALA A 45 -13.09 -22.23 1.05
C ALA A 45 -11.67 -22.00 0.51
N ASP A 46 -11.54 -21.25 -0.58
CA ASP A 46 -10.22 -20.95 -1.16
C ASP A 46 -9.34 -20.10 -0.21
N MET A 47 -9.96 -19.24 0.60
CA MET A 47 -9.30 -18.42 1.63
C MET A 47 -10.30 -17.80 2.61
N LYS A 48 -9.81 -17.23 3.72
CA LYS A 48 -10.56 -16.39 4.65
C LYS A 48 -10.28 -14.92 4.36
N ASN A 49 -11.26 -14.05 4.60
CA ASN A 49 -11.09 -12.60 4.46
C ASN A 49 -10.40 -11.93 5.67
N ILE A 50 -10.10 -12.69 6.73
CA ILE A 50 -9.53 -12.17 7.97
C ILE A 50 -8.38 -13.07 8.46
N GLY A 51 -7.27 -12.42 8.84
CA GLY A 51 -6.13 -13.03 9.51
C GLY A 51 -6.26 -13.02 11.04
N PRO A 52 -5.22 -13.45 11.78
CA PRO A 52 -5.19 -13.35 13.24
C PRO A 52 -5.08 -11.90 13.71
N ARG A 53 -5.11 -11.68 15.03
CA ARG A 53 -5.01 -10.34 15.65
C ARG A 53 -3.76 -9.54 15.24
N PHE A 54 -2.66 -10.21 14.97
CA PHE A 54 -1.38 -9.58 14.62
C PHE A 54 -1.14 -9.59 13.12
N ALA A 55 -0.39 -8.60 12.62
CA ALA A 55 -0.05 -8.46 11.20
C ALA A 55 -1.26 -8.23 10.27
N GLY A 56 -2.33 -7.60 10.76
CA GLY A 56 -3.58 -7.36 10.04
C GLY A 56 -3.39 -6.75 8.64
N SER A 57 -2.70 -5.61 8.52
CA SER A 57 -2.42 -4.98 7.22
C SER A 57 -1.64 -5.89 6.26
N ILE A 58 -0.70 -6.69 6.78
CA ILE A 58 0.05 -7.66 5.96
C ILE A 58 -0.88 -8.75 5.44
N THR A 59 -1.73 -9.33 6.29
CA THR A 59 -2.68 -10.37 5.87
C THR A 59 -3.76 -9.83 4.92
N ALA A 60 -4.19 -8.58 5.08
CA ALA A 60 -5.10 -7.93 4.14
C ALA A 60 -4.44 -7.70 2.77
N ALA A 61 -3.18 -7.29 2.74
CA ALA A 61 -2.44 -7.19 1.49
C ALA A 61 -2.24 -8.56 0.81
N GLN A 62 -1.98 -9.63 1.58
CA GLN A 62 -1.90 -10.99 1.03
C GLN A 62 -3.24 -11.43 0.44
N PHE A 63 -4.35 -11.12 1.10
CA PHE A 63 -5.69 -11.40 0.56
C PHE A 63 -5.87 -10.75 -0.82
N ILE A 64 -5.55 -9.45 -0.96
CA ILE A 64 -5.66 -8.75 -2.26
C ILE A 64 -4.71 -9.37 -3.30
N LYS A 65 -3.48 -9.70 -2.90
CA LYS A 65 -2.47 -10.30 -3.79
C LYS A 65 -2.96 -11.60 -4.44
N ARG A 66 -3.78 -12.41 -3.77
CA ARG A 66 -4.31 -13.66 -4.34
C ARG A 66 -5.22 -13.46 -5.56
N PHE A 67 -5.71 -12.24 -5.78
CA PHE A 67 -6.50 -11.86 -6.97
C PHE A 67 -5.67 -11.19 -8.07
N VAL A 68 -4.36 -11.06 -7.88
CA VAL A 68 -3.45 -10.52 -8.89
C VAL A 68 -2.96 -11.65 -9.78
N ASN A 69 -3.21 -11.54 -11.09
CA ASN A 69 -2.75 -12.53 -12.06
C ASN A 69 -1.22 -12.66 -12.06
N GLU A 70 -0.73 -13.86 -12.35
CA GLU A 70 0.69 -14.12 -12.50
C GLU A 70 1.32 -13.21 -13.57
N GLY A 71 2.54 -12.73 -13.31
CA GLY A 71 3.26 -11.81 -14.20
C GLY A 71 2.84 -10.34 -14.09
N VAL A 72 1.74 -10.01 -13.40
CA VAL A 72 1.32 -8.62 -13.19
C VAL A 72 2.10 -7.99 -12.02
N LYS A 73 2.82 -6.90 -12.32
CA LYS A 73 3.44 -6.07 -11.29
C LYS A 73 2.36 -5.30 -10.54
N TRP A 74 2.39 -5.40 -9.21
CA TRP A 74 1.33 -4.90 -8.35
C TRP A 74 1.89 -4.33 -7.06
N ALA A 75 1.25 -3.24 -6.61
CA ALA A 75 1.42 -2.68 -5.29
C ALA A 75 0.07 -2.29 -4.68
N HIS A 76 -0.04 -2.43 -3.37
CA HIS A 76 -1.14 -1.93 -2.55
C HIS A 76 -0.61 -0.90 -1.55
N LEU A 77 -1.26 0.26 -1.52
CA LEU A 77 -0.99 1.33 -0.57
C LEU A 77 -2.11 1.34 0.47
N ASP A 78 -1.77 1.05 1.72
CA ASP A 78 -2.67 1.15 2.86
C ASP A 78 -2.55 2.55 3.47
N ILE A 79 -3.53 3.41 3.13
CA ILE A 79 -3.57 4.82 3.51
C ILE A 79 -4.52 5.10 4.68
N ALA A 80 -5.04 4.07 5.36
CA ALA A 80 -6.08 4.24 6.38
C ALA A 80 -5.66 5.23 7.48
N GLY A 81 -4.40 5.16 7.93
CA GLY A 81 -3.86 6.08 8.94
C GLY A 81 -3.52 7.49 8.44
N MET A 82 -3.61 7.73 7.12
CA MET A 82 -3.20 8.99 6.49
C MET A 82 -4.34 9.77 5.86
N GLY A 83 -5.53 9.16 5.69
CA GLY A 83 -6.67 9.77 5.01
C GLY A 83 -7.34 10.94 5.76
N TRP A 84 -7.13 11.05 7.07
CA TRP A 84 -7.73 12.09 7.92
C TRP A 84 -6.71 12.71 8.87
N SER A 85 -6.78 14.02 9.08
CA SER A 85 -5.93 14.77 10.01
C SER A 85 -6.76 15.63 10.96
N ASP A 86 -6.44 15.59 12.25
CA ASP A 86 -7.05 16.46 13.26
C ASP A 86 -6.45 17.88 13.31
N LYS A 87 -5.40 18.12 12.52
CA LYS A 87 -4.67 19.40 12.46
C LYS A 87 -4.53 19.87 11.01
N PRO A 88 -4.52 21.19 10.76
CA PRO A 88 -4.19 21.72 9.45
C PRO A 88 -2.75 21.35 9.07
N GLY A 89 -2.57 20.98 7.80
CA GLY A 89 -1.29 20.76 7.17
C GLY A 89 -0.96 21.85 6.14
N ALA A 90 0.15 21.67 5.42
CA ALA A 90 0.59 22.65 4.42
C ALA A 90 -0.36 22.75 3.21
N THR A 91 -1.10 21.69 2.89
CA THR A 91 -1.91 21.60 1.66
C THR A 91 -3.36 21.19 1.87
N ALA A 92 -3.75 20.91 3.12
CA ALA A 92 -5.11 20.55 3.49
C ALA A 92 -5.39 21.06 4.92
N ASP A 93 -6.60 21.50 5.17
CA ASP A 93 -7.05 21.86 6.52
C ASP A 93 -7.33 20.60 7.36
N LYS A 94 -7.80 20.77 8.60
CA LYS A 94 -8.33 19.68 9.42
C LYS A 94 -9.41 18.91 8.63
N GLY A 95 -9.29 17.59 8.60
CA GLY A 95 -10.21 16.70 7.90
C GLY A 95 -9.51 15.84 6.86
N ALA A 96 -10.15 15.67 5.70
CA ALA A 96 -9.63 14.86 4.60
C ALA A 96 -8.31 15.44 4.05
N THR A 97 -7.30 14.59 3.91
CA THR A 97 -5.94 15.02 3.57
C THR A 97 -5.60 14.94 2.09
N GLY A 98 -6.36 14.17 1.31
CA GLY A 98 -6.03 13.85 -0.09
C GLY A 98 -4.75 13.02 -0.25
N TYR A 99 -4.33 12.30 0.80
CA TYR A 99 -3.10 11.51 0.79
C TYR A 99 -3.09 10.48 -0.35
N GLY A 100 -1.98 10.40 -1.07
CA GLY A 100 -1.78 9.49 -2.20
C GLY A 100 -1.96 10.14 -3.57
N VAL A 101 -2.74 11.24 -3.68
CA VAL A 101 -2.98 11.91 -4.98
C VAL A 101 -1.66 12.39 -5.59
N ARG A 102 -0.89 13.22 -4.86
CA ARG A 102 0.40 13.73 -5.33
C ARG A 102 1.44 12.62 -5.52
N LEU A 103 1.35 11.53 -4.77
CA LEU A 103 2.26 10.41 -4.91
C LEU A 103 2.09 9.72 -6.25
N ILE A 104 0.84 9.40 -6.60
CA ILE A 104 0.54 8.71 -7.86
C ILE A 104 0.80 9.64 -9.05
N ASP A 105 0.45 10.92 -8.93
CA ASP A 105 0.78 11.95 -9.91
C ASP A 105 2.31 12.03 -10.16
N GLN A 106 3.11 12.12 -9.09
CA GLN A 106 4.56 12.15 -9.17
C GLN A 106 5.14 10.87 -9.81
N LEU A 107 4.60 9.70 -9.46
CA LEU A 107 5.02 8.43 -10.09
C LEU A 107 4.77 8.46 -11.60
N VAL A 108 3.60 8.95 -12.03
CA VAL A 108 3.23 9.03 -13.45
C VAL A 108 4.19 9.97 -14.18
N ALA A 109 4.41 11.17 -13.65
CA ALA A 109 5.34 12.15 -14.21
C ALA A 109 6.77 11.61 -14.33
N ASP A 110 7.25 10.88 -13.32
CA ASP A 110 8.64 10.38 -13.29
C ASP A 110 8.89 9.18 -14.22
N LYS A 111 7.87 8.37 -14.52
CA LYS A 111 8.05 7.05 -15.14
C LYS A 111 7.31 6.84 -16.46
N PHE A 112 6.30 7.67 -16.77
CA PHE A 112 5.38 7.37 -17.87
C PHE A 112 5.06 8.57 -18.80
N GLU A 113 5.47 9.79 -18.46
CA GLU A 113 5.20 10.98 -19.30
C GLU A 113 6.33 11.36 -20.27
N ARG A 114 7.44 10.61 -20.28
CA ARG A 114 8.61 10.88 -21.12
C ARG A 114 8.95 9.71 -22.03
#